data_AF-A0A3D0ZJ66-F1
#
_entry.id   AF-A0A3D0ZJ66-F1
#
_cell.length_a   1.000
_cell.length_b   1.000
_cell.length_c   1.000
_cell.angle_alpha   90.00
_cell.angle_beta   90.00
_cell.angle_gamma   90.00
#
_symmetry.space_group_name_H-M   'P 1'
#
loop_
_entity.id
_entity.type
_entity.pdbx_description
1 polymer ?
#
loop_
_entity_poly.entity_id
_entity_poly.type
_entity_poly.pdbx_seq_one_letter_code
_entity_poly.pdbx_strand_id
1 'polypeptide(L)'
;MRGGGLRKVTAMAVGLPLLLTSLAMSPATAAPAGQNTAIAAKNTAAKSFKDGRYIVVLAAQAAAAYEGETPGLGATKPQNGRKLDAGSPNYKAYDAHLRKAQRDVAAEQGVTPSKQFTAALNGFTAELTATQATELSKDARVLEVSPDVENAPDYTTTDFLKLTGPQGAWATQFGGEANAGKGVVVGVIDSGFAPDNPFLQGEPVQPLGGKAQVGVPYRTTEGRIAMLKADGTTFEGECQTGVGTGAAFDGKLCNSKVISARYFADSFLQYVAPEHRAPQELISPVDVGSHGTHTATTAAGNANIEQVLDGVSFGKSSGVAPAAKVSVYKICWEDDNPATGGCYSSASVEAIDAAIKDGVDVLNYSISGNTDSTTDPVALAFLNAAAAGVFVSASAGNSGPAASTVNHASPWLTTVAASTFPSDLLG
;
A
#
# COMPACT_ATOMS: atom_id res chain seq x y z
N MET A 1 32.22 12.48 71.36
CA MET A 1 33.06 11.39 71.89
C MET A 1 33.02 10.25 70.88
N ARG A 2 34.14 9.97 70.20
CA ARG A 2 34.91 8.69 70.21
C ARG A 2 34.05 7.46 69.91
N GLY A 3 34.32 6.57 68.96
CA GLY A 3 35.49 6.16 68.15
C GLY A 3 35.10 4.76 67.61
N GLY A 4 35.36 4.35 66.37
CA GLY A 4 36.66 3.94 65.87
C GLY A 4 36.92 2.44 66.14
N GLY A 5 37.10 1.62 65.09
CA GLY A 5 37.68 0.27 65.26
C GLY A 5 37.42 -0.75 64.14
N LEU A 6 38.33 -0.79 63.17
CA LEU A 6 38.49 -1.83 62.14
C LEU A 6 38.80 -3.23 62.74
N ARG A 7 38.51 -4.30 61.97
CA ARG A 7 39.51 -5.35 61.69
C ARG A 7 39.30 -6.00 60.32
N LYS A 8 40.42 -6.03 59.59
CA LYS A 8 40.66 -6.65 58.27
C LYS A 8 40.90 -8.15 58.40
N VAL A 9 40.55 -8.92 57.37
CA VAL A 9 41.36 -10.08 56.94
C VAL A 9 41.52 -10.03 55.41
N THR A 10 42.76 -10.25 55.01
CA THR A 10 43.39 -10.08 53.71
C THR A 10 43.40 -11.42 52.96
N ALA A 11 43.27 -11.42 51.64
CA ALA A 11 43.81 -12.49 50.79
C ALA A 11 44.44 -11.88 49.52
N MET A 12 45.75 -12.11 49.38
CA MET A 12 46.61 -11.84 48.22
C MET A 12 46.18 -12.74 47.04
N ALA A 13 46.03 -12.30 45.79
CA ALA A 13 46.99 -11.76 44.81
C ALA A 13 47.95 -12.79 44.17
N VAL A 14 47.66 -13.17 42.92
CA VAL A 14 48.55 -13.55 41.80
C VAL A 14 47.72 -13.27 40.52
N GLY A 15 48.05 -12.47 39.51
CA GLY A 15 49.27 -11.77 39.11
C GLY A 15 49.87 -12.37 37.84
N LEU A 16 49.52 -11.87 36.63
CA LEU A 16 50.39 -11.52 35.47
C LEU A 16 49.58 -11.29 34.15
N PRO A 17 50.14 -10.64 33.08
CA PRO A 17 49.61 -9.38 32.52
C PRO A 17 49.37 -9.46 30.99
N LEU A 18 48.88 -8.40 30.33
CA LEU A 18 49.27 -8.08 28.95
C LEU A 18 48.83 -6.66 28.52
N LEU A 19 49.83 -5.77 28.52
CA LEU A 19 50.15 -4.73 27.52
C LEU A 19 49.08 -3.70 27.08
N LEU A 20 49.24 -2.51 27.66
CA LEU A 20 48.79 -1.22 27.12
C LEU A 20 49.60 -0.85 25.87
N THR A 21 48.93 -0.68 24.74
CA THR A 21 49.44 0.10 23.60
C THR A 21 48.55 1.32 23.41
N SER A 22 49.09 2.48 23.75
CA SER A 22 48.56 3.79 23.40
C SER A 22 48.78 4.06 21.91
N LEU A 23 47.70 4.10 21.14
CA LEU A 23 47.70 4.66 19.79
C LEU A 23 46.86 5.93 19.81
N ALA A 24 47.53 7.05 19.60
CA ALA A 24 46.91 8.34 19.33
C ALA A 24 46.07 8.22 18.05
N MET A 25 44.79 8.55 18.13
CA MET A 25 43.92 8.68 16.95
C MET A 25 44.32 9.96 16.21
N SER A 26 45.11 9.82 15.14
CA SER A 26 45.22 10.85 14.12
C SER A 26 43.85 11.02 13.43
N PRO A 27 43.42 12.25 13.08
CA PRO A 27 42.22 12.44 12.28
C PRO A 27 42.44 11.78 10.92
N ALA A 28 41.57 10.84 10.56
CA ALA A 28 41.53 10.27 9.23
C ALA A 28 41.13 11.39 8.24
N THR A 29 42.12 11.98 7.59
CA THR A 29 41.90 12.75 6.37
C THR A 29 41.46 11.75 5.30
N ALA A 30 40.17 11.65 5.05
CA ALA A 30 39.65 10.95 3.88
C ALA A 30 40.20 11.65 2.64
N ALA A 31 41.11 10.97 1.93
CA ALA A 31 41.47 11.37 0.58
C ALA A 31 40.20 11.34 -0.28
N PRO A 32 39.93 12.34 -1.13
CA PRO A 32 38.82 12.26 -2.05
C PRO A 32 39.09 11.10 -3.00
N ALA A 33 38.28 10.05 -2.91
CA ALA A 33 38.20 9.04 -3.95
C ALA A 33 37.73 9.75 -5.22
N GLY A 34 38.65 9.99 -6.15
CA GLY A 34 38.31 10.42 -7.50
C GLY A 34 37.36 9.39 -8.09
N GLN A 35 36.10 9.79 -8.29
CA GLN A 35 35.18 9.00 -9.08
C GLN A 35 35.61 9.12 -10.54
N ASN A 36 36.33 8.12 -11.03
CA ASN A 36 36.37 7.82 -12.45
C ASN A 36 34.93 7.49 -12.88
N THR A 37 34.26 8.42 -13.55
CA THR A 37 32.98 8.23 -14.26
C THR A 37 33.21 7.44 -15.54
N ALA A 38 33.72 6.21 -15.42
CA ALA A 38 33.69 5.25 -16.50
C ALA A 38 32.32 4.55 -16.47
N ILE A 39 31.42 4.94 -17.38
CA ILE A 39 30.21 4.16 -17.67
C ILE A 39 30.68 2.77 -18.12
N ALA A 40 30.12 1.73 -17.47
CA ALA A 40 30.51 0.34 -17.59
C ALA A 40 30.60 -0.14 -19.05
N ALA A 41 31.59 -1.00 -19.31
CA ALA A 41 31.90 -1.56 -20.62
C ALA A 41 30.69 -2.26 -21.28
N LYS A 42 30.62 -2.19 -22.62
CA LYS A 42 29.68 -2.96 -23.46
C LYS A 42 29.69 -4.43 -23.04
N ASN A 43 28.54 -4.96 -22.65
CA ASN A 43 28.37 -6.40 -22.44
C ASN A 43 28.27 -7.06 -23.83
N THR A 44 29.40 -7.49 -24.39
CA THR A 44 29.53 -8.04 -25.76
C THR A 44 29.10 -9.50 -25.89
N ALA A 45 28.24 -10.00 -25.01
CA ALA A 45 27.60 -11.28 -25.25
C ALA A 45 26.73 -11.16 -26.51
N ALA A 46 26.88 -12.08 -27.46
CA ALA A 46 26.16 -12.06 -28.73
C ALA A 46 24.64 -12.15 -28.49
N LYS A 47 23.97 -10.99 -28.36
CA LYS A 47 22.52 -10.92 -28.35
C LYS A 47 22.03 -11.29 -29.76
N SER A 48 21.25 -12.35 -29.86
CA SER A 48 20.53 -12.69 -31.09
C SER A 48 19.34 -11.73 -31.23
N PHE A 49 19.38 -10.86 -32.25
CA PHE A 49 18.30 -9.94 -32.57
C PHE A 49 17.30 -10.57 -33.55
N LYS A 50 16.05 -10.13 -33.49
CA LYS A 50 14.96 -10.46 -34.45
C LYS A 50 14.45 -9.19 -35.13
N ASP A 51 13.72 -9.31 -36.22
CA ASP A 51 12.99 -8.17 -36.79
C ASP A 51 11.93 -7.67 -35.79
N GLY A 52 11.78 -6.36 -35.62
CA GLY A 52 10.77 -5.76 -34.74
C GLY A 52 11.11 -4.35 -34.29
N ARG A 53 10.36 -3.86 -33.29
CA ARG A 53 10.53 -2.53 -32.72
C ARG A 53 11.58 -2.52 -31.61
N TYR A 54 12.48 -1.55 -31.64
CA TYR A 54 13.58 -1.41 -30.70
C TYR A 54 13.73 0.01 -30.18
N ILE A 55 14.28 0.14 -28.98
CA ILE A 55 14.87 1.35 -28.42
C ILE A 55 16.39 1.25 -28.53
N VAL A 56 17.00 2.21 -29.22
CA VAL A 56 18.45 2.32 -29.40
C VAL A 56 18.96 3.44 -28.51
N VAL A 57 19.79 3.09 -27.52
CA VAL A 57 20.36 4.00 -26.53
C VAL A 57 21.77 4.38 -26.94
N LEU A 58 22.07 5.68 -27.01
CA LEU A 58 23.39 6.21 -27.34
C LEU A 58 24.21 6.47 -26.07
N ALA A 59 25.53 6.42 -26.21
CA ALA A 59 26.49 6.48 -25.11
C ALA A 59 26.60 7.87 -24.44
N ALA A 60 26.32 8.95 -25.16
CA ALA A 60 26.35 10.30 -24.57
C ALA A 60 25.24 10.48 -23.53
N GLN A 61 25.50 11.26 -22.48
CA GLN A 61 24.56 11.48 -21.38
C GLN A 61 23.24 12.10 -21.86
N ALA A 62 22.13 11.67 -21.26
CA ALA A 62 20.83 12.33 -21.42
C ALA A 62 20.88 13.75 -20.82
N ALA A 63 20.03 14.66 -21.32
CA ALA A 63 20.04 16.07 -20.91
C ALA A 63 19.76 16.27 -19.41
N ALA A 64 19.03 15.37 -18.75
CA ALA A 64 18.84 15.44 -17.29
C ALA A 64 20.14 15.21 -16.49
N ALA A 65 21.11 14.51 -17.08
CA ALA A 65 22.38 14.12 -16.44
C ALA A 65 23.61 14.85 -17.00
N TYR A 66 23.45 15.62 -18.09
CA TYR A 66 24.58 16.17 -18.82
C TYR A 66 25.28 17.34 -18.11
N GLU A 67 26.58 17.16 -17.85
CA GLU A 67 27.41 18.09 -17.05
C GLU A 67 28.16 19.14 -17.89
N GLY A 68 27.95 19.20 -19.20
CA GLY A 68 28.59 20.21 -20.06
C GLY A 68 29.92 19.78 -20.67
N GLU A 69 30.16 18.47 -20.81
CA GLU A 69 31.44 17.93 -21.28
C GLU A 69 31.67 18.07 -22.80
N THR A 70 30.62 18.30 -23.58
CA THR A 70 30.71 18.53 -25.03
C THR A 70 31.12 19.98 -25.32
N PRO A 71 32.23 20.21 -26.05
CA PRO A 71 32.69 21.56 -26.39
C PRO A 71 31.61 22.41 -27.06
N GLY A 72 31.38 23.62 -26.54
CA GLY A 72 30.38 24.55 -27.05
C GLY A 72 28.94 24.31 -26.56
N LEU A 73 28.70 23.32 -25.70
CA LEU A 73 27.38 23.02 -25.13
C LEU A 73 27.44 23.08 -23.61
N GLY A 74 26.74 24.06 -23.03
CA GLY A 74 26.68 24.23 -21.57
C GLY A 74 25.92 23.11 -20.86
N ALA A 75 26.23 22.89 -19.58
CA ALA A 75 25.58 21.90 -18.73
C ALA A 75 24.06 22.08 -18.68
N THR A 76 23.34 20.96 -18.60
CA THR A 76 21.87 20.92 -18.50
C THR A 76 21.39 20.20 -17.24
N LYS A 77 22.29 19.46 -16.56
CA LYS A 77 22.02 18.83 -15.27
C LYS A 77 21.49 19.87 -14.27
N PRO A 78 20.32 19.66 -13.64
CA PRO A 78 19.80 20.58 -12.64
C PRO A 78 20.74 20.68 -11.43
N GLN A 79 20.84 21.88 -10.86
CA GLN A 79 21.48 22.06 -9.56
C GLN A 79 20.63 21.41 -8.45
N ASN A 80 21.25 21.08 -7.31
CA ASN A 80 20.55 20.49 -6.17
C ASN A 80 19.30 21.29 -5.78
N GLY A 81 18.17 20.61 -5.64
CA GLY A 81 16.88 21.22 -5.31
C GLY A 81 16.18 21.95 -6.47
N ARG A 82 16.70 21.88 -7.69
CA ARG A 82 16.08 22.45 -8.90
C ARG A 82 15.60 21.36 -9.85
N LYS A 83 14.61 21.69 -10.68
CA LYS A 83 14.12 20.85 -11.79
C LYS A 83 14.88 21.18 -13.08
N LEU A 84 14.86 20.26 -14.04
CA LEU A 84 15.38 20.49 -15.39
C LEU A 84 14.60 21.62 -16.08
N ASP A 85 15.31 22.65 -16.53
CA ASP A 85 14.74 23.73 -17.32
C ASP A 85 14.85 23.41 -18.81
N ALA A 86 13.80 22.79 -19.35
CA ALA A 86 13.67 22.47 -20.76
C ALA A 86 13.53 23.73 -21.67
N GLY A 87 13.30 24.91 -21.08
CA GLY A 87 13.22 26.19 -21.79
C GLY A 87 14.59 26.85 -22.01
N SER A 88 15.60 26.45 -21.24
CA SER A 88 16.92 27.10 -21.20
C SER A 88 17.66 27.00 -22.55
N PRO A 89 18.50 28.01 -22.89
CA PRO A 89 19.34 27.96 -24.10
C PRO A 89 20.25 26.73 -24.14
N ASN A 90 20.84 26.35 -23.00
CA ASN A 90 21.70 25.17 -22.89
C ASN A 90 20.92 23.88 -23.18
N TYR A 91 19.72 23.72 -22.61
CA TYR A 91 18.90 22.54 -22.89
C TYR A 91 18.54 22.45 -24.37
N LYS A 92 18.08 23.54 -24.99
CA LYS A 92 17.70 23.55 -26.41
C LYS A 92 18.87 23.21 -27.31
N ALA A 93 20.06 23.74 -27.02
CA ALA A 93 21.28 23.44 -27.76
C ALA A 93 21.67 21.96 -27.63
N TYR A 94 21.63 21.41 -26.41
CA TYR A 94 21.99 20.02 -26.16
C TYR A 94 20.93 19.02 -26.68
N ASP A 95 19.64 19.33 -26.55
CA ASP A 95 18.53 18.56 -27.15
C ASP A 95 18.69 18.46 -28.68
N ALA A 96 18.96 19.59 -29.35
CA ALA A 96 19.20 19.62 -30.79
C ALA A 96 20.44 18.79 -31.18
N HIS A 97 21.51 18.87 -30.39
CA HIS A 97 22.72 18.08 -30.57
C HIS A 97 22.43 16.57 -30.47
N LEU A 98 21.77 16.13 -29.40
CA LEU A 98 21.40 14.71 -29.21
C LEU A 98 20.50 14.20 -30.33
N ARG A 99 19.46 14.97 -30.69
CA ARG A 99 18.55 14.59 -31.78
C ARG A 99 19.27 14.46 -33.12
N LYS A 100 20.27 15.32 -33.38
CA LYS A 100 21.09 15.20 -34.58
C LYS A 100 21.94 13.93 -34.54
N ALA A 101 22.66 13.69 -33.44
CA ALA A 101 23.50 12.50 -33.28
C ALA A 101 22.72 11.19 -33.44
N GLN A 102 21.52 11.13 -32.86
CA GLN A 102 20.60 9.98 -33.02
C GLN A 102 20.19 9.75 -34.48
N ARG A 103 19.89 10.82 -35.23
CA ARG A 103 19.58 10.70 -36.67
C ARG A 103 20.79 10.28 -37.49
N ASP A 104 21.98 10.81 -37.17
CA ASP A 104 23.21 10.46 -37.86
C ASP A 104 23.52 8.95 -37.66
N VAL A 105 23.43 8.45 -36.42
CA VAL A 105 23.60 7.01 -36.11
C VAL A 105 22.57 6.13 -36.83
N ALA A 106 21.29 6.53 -36.81
CA ALA A 106 20.24 5.76 -37.47
C ALA A 106 20.41 5.73 -39.01
N ALA A 107 20.78 6.87 -39.61
CA ALA A 107 20.95 7.02 -41.05
C ALA A 107 22.06 6.14 -41.62
N GLU A 108 23.13 5.87 -40.85
CA GLU A 108 24.21 4.96 -41.25
C GLU A 108 23.72 3.52 -41.48
N GLN A 109 22.59 3.14 -40.89
CA GLN A 109 21.96 1.82 -41.08
C GLN A 109 20.68 1.90 -41.93
N GLY A 110 20.44 3.04 -42.60
CA GLY A 110 19.24 3.26 -43.41
C GLY A 110 17.95 3.31 -42.58
N VAL A 111 18.05 3.66 -41.30
CA VAL A 111 16.92 3.69 -40.35
C VAL A 111 16.47 5.13 -40.12
N THR A 112 15.16 5.36 -40.12
CA THR A 112 14.57 6.63 -39.68
C THR A 112 14.01 6.47 -38.26
N PRO A 113 14.48 7.27 -37.28
CA PRO A 113 13.91 7.27 -35.93
C PRO A 113 12.41 7.58 -35.93
N SER A 114 11.61 6.74 -35.27
CA SER A 114 10.17 6.96 -35.08
C SER A 114 9.88 7.93 -33.94
N LYS A 115 10.60 7.81 -32.81
CA LYS A 115 10.59 8.78 -31.71
C LYS A 115 12.00 9.01 -31.19
N GLN A 116 12.27 10.21 -30.69
CA GLN A 116 13.57 10.61 -30.16
C GLN A 116 13.41 11.12 -28.74
N PHE A 117 14.19 10.57 -27.82
CA PHE A 117 14.27 10.92 -26.41
C PHE A 117 15.59 11.62 -26.13
N THR A 118 15.58 12.64 -25.28
CA THR A 118 16.77 13.44 -24.96
C THR A 118 16.89 13.75 -23.48
N ALA A 119 15.77 14.01 -22.79
CA ALA A 119 15.76 14.39 -21.38
C ALA A 119 16.09 13.24 -20.44
N ALA A 120 15.28 12.18 -20.46
CA ALA A 120 15.41 11.02 -19.56
C ALA A 120 16.36 9.95 -20.09
N LEU A 121 16.45 9.84 -21.41
CA LEU A 121 17.23 8.85 -22.13
C LEU A 121 17.79 9.53 -23.37
N ASN A 122 19.07 9.30 -23.70
CA ASN A 122 19.60 9.65 -25.02
C ASN A 122 19.39 8.46 -25.95
N GLY A 123 18.28 8.43 -26.67
CA GLY A 123 17.97 7.30 -27.55
C GLY A 123 16.78 7.55 -28.45
N PHE A 124 16.52 6.58 -29.31
CA PHE A 124 15.40 6.65 -30.24
C PHE A 124 14.71 5.30 -30.39
N THR A 125 13.44 5.31 -30.81
CA THR A 125 12.73 4.11 -31.23
C THR A 125 12.77 3.96 -32.74
N ALA A 126 12.83 2.72 -33.23
CA ALA A 126 12.71 2.41 -34.66
C ALA A 126 12.25 0.95 -34.86
N GLU A 127 11.60 0.70 -35.99
CA GLU A 127 11.47 -0.65 -36.55
C GLU A 127 12.81 -1.04 -37.18
N LEU A 128 13.38 -2.16 -36.73
CA LEU A 128 14.68 -2.66 -37.18
C LEU A 128 14.55 -4.10 -37.67
N THR A 129 15.27 -4.41 -38.74
CA THR A 129 15.61 -5.81 -39.04
C THR A 129 16.64 -6.33 -38.05
N ALA A 130 16.73 -7.65 -37.89
CA ALA A 130 17.75 -8.32 -37.08
C ALA A 130 19.17 -7.87 -37.46
N THR A 131 19.42 -7.67 -38.75
CA THR A 131 20.70 -7.17 -39.27
C THR A 131 20.96 -5.73 -38.82
N GLN A 132 19.98 -4.83 -38.98
CA GLN A 132 20.13 -3.43 -38.53
C GLN A 132 20.33 -3.33 -37.02
N ALA A 133 19.59 -4.09 -36.22
CA ALA A 133 19.76 -4.15 -34.77
C ALA A 133 21.16 -4.67 -34.39
N THR A 134 21.65 -5.69 -35.12
CA THR A 134 23.00 -6.22 -34.94
C THR A 134 24.09 -5.19 -35.27
N GLU A 135 23.99 -4.49 -36.40
CA GLU A 135 24.98 -3.48 -36.78
C GLU A 135 24.96 -2.25 -35.85
N LEU A 136 23.77 -1.78 -35.46
CA LEU A 136 23.65 -0.70 -34.45
C LEU A 136 24.27 -1.11 -33.11
N SER A 137 24.11 -2.37 -32.67
CA SER A 137 24.72 -2.83 -31.42
C SER A 137 26.26 -2.82 -31.44
N LYS A 138 26.88 -2.87 -32.63
CA LYS A 138 28.34 -2.83 -32.79
C LYS A 138 28.89 -1.40 -32.79
N ASP A 139 28.10 -0.40 -33.19
CA ASP A 139 28.50 1.00 -33.24
C ASP A 139 29.00 1.50 -31.87
N ALA A 140 30.18 2.10 -31.80
CA ALA A 140 30.78 2.59 -30.57
C ALA A 140 29.96 3.72 -29.89
N ARG A 141 29.12 4.42 -30.65
CA ARG A 141 28.21 5.47 -30.15
C ARG A 141 26.94 4.89 -29.54
N VAL A 142 26.62 3.63 -29.80
CA VAL A 142 25.45 2.93 -29.26
C VAL A 142 25.84 2.18 -27.99
N LEU A 143 25.16 2.51 -26.90
CA LEU A 143 25.30 1.84 -25.61
C LEU A 143 24.49 0.53 -25.58
N GLU A 144 23.24 0.58 -26.05
CA GLU A 144 22.34 -0.58 -26.02
C GLU A 144 21.32 -0.54 -27.15
N VAL A 145 20.96 -1.73 -27.66
CA VAL A 145 19.79 -1.96 -28.50
C VAL A 145 18.87 -2.90 -27.72
N SER A 146 17.72 -2.41 -27.30
CA SER A 146 16.74 -3.15 -26.49
C SER A 146 15.41 -3.27 -27.24
N PRO A 147 14.73 -4.42 -27.24
CA PRO A 147 13.38 -4.54 -27.77
C PRO A 147 12.45 -3.50 -27.11
N ASP A 148 11.60 -2.85 -27.92
CA ASP A 148 10.51 -1.99 -27.48
C ASP A 148 9.28 -2.89 -27.32
N VAL A 149 9.09 -3.38 -26.10
CA VAL A 149 8.06 -4.37 -25.78
C VAL A 149 6.74 -3.69 -25.44
N GLU A 150 5.64 -4.33 -25.82
CA GLU A 150 4.33 -3.98 -25.31
C GLU A 150 4.26 -4.41 -23.84
N ASN A 151 4.09 -3.44 -22.94
CA ASN A 151 3.70 -3.71 -21.57
C ASN A 151 2.17 -3.66 -21.52
N ALA A 152 1.54 -4.77 -21.14
CA ALA A 152 0.11 -4.77 -20.81
C ALA A 152 -0.08 -4.19 -19.40
N PRO A 153 -1.23 -3.54 -19.10
CA PRO A 153 -1.60 -3.25 -17.71
C PRO A 153 -1.83 -4.59 -16.99
N ASP A 154 -0.99 -4.91 -16.01
CA ASP A 154 -1.04 -6.18 -15.28
C ASP A 154 -1.85 -6.10 -13.97
N TYR A 155 -2.43 -7.25 -13.62
CA TYR A 155 -3.65 -7.47 -12.84
C TYR A 155 -3.59 -7.28 -11.31
N THR A 156 -4.74 -7.53 -10.70
CA THR A 156 -5.14 -7.30 -9.32
C THR A 156 -4.44 -8.18 -8.28
N THR A 157 -4.40 -7.74 -7.01
CA THR A 157 -3.83 -8.49 -5.87
C THR A 157 -4.36 -9.93 -5.75
N THR A 158 -5.58 -10.21 -6.19
CA THR A 158 -6.20 -11.53 -6.09
C THR A 158 -5.58 -12.55 -7.07
N ASP A 159 -5.09 -12.10 -8.22
CA ASP A 159 -4.34 -12.93 -9.18
C ASP A 159 -2.94 -13.25 -8.65
N PHE A 160 -2.24 -12.25 -8.09
CA PHE A 160 -0.94 -12.44 -7.44
C PHE A 160 -1.01 -13.47 -6.31
N LEU A 161 -2.07 -13.43 -5.50
CA LEU A 161 -2.33 -14.38 -4.42
C LEU A 161 -2.84 -15.74 -4.91
N LYS A 162 -2.98 -15.96 -6.22
CA LYS A 162 -3.51 -17.19 -6.84
C LYS A 162 -4.90 -17.55 -6.32
N LEU A 163 -5.75 -16.55 -6.10
CA LEU A 163 -7.15 -16.77 -5.72
C LEU A 163 -8.01 -17.12 -6.94
N THR A 164 -7.68 -16.53 -8.08
CA THR A 164 -8.41 -16.60 -9.35
C THR A 164 -7.96 -17.78 -10.22
N GLY A 165 -8.73 -18.04 -11.27
CA GLY A 165 -8.44 -19.07 -12.27
C GLY A 165 -8.83 -20.50 -11.83
N PRO A 166 -8.73 -21.49 -12.74
CA PRO A 166 -9.21 -22.86 -12.50
C PRO A 166 -8.50 -23.60 -11.36
N GLN A 167 -7.26 -23.20 -11.05
CA GLN A 167 -6.45 -23.76 -9.98
C GLN A 167 -6.37 -22.84 -8.75
N GLY A 168 -7.04 -21.69 -8.79
CA GLY A 168 -7.04 -20.72 -7.70
C GLY A 168 -7.84 -21.19 -6.50
N ALA A 169 -7.59 -20.58 -5.35
CA ALA A 169 -8.27 -20.93 -4.10
C ALA A 169 -9.80 -20.81 -4.20
N TRP A 170 -10.33 -19.82 -4.92
CA TRP A 170 -11.78 -19.68 -5.10
C TRP A 170 -12.39 -20.88 -5.80
N ALA A 171 -11.82 -21.33 -6.92
CA ALA A 171 -12.32 -22.47 -7.66
C ALA A 171 -12.14 -23.79 -6.88
N THR A 172 -10.97 -23.99 -6.28
CA THR A 172 -10.57 -25.29 -5.72
C THR A 172 -11.06 -25.54 -4.30
N GLN A 173 -11.26 -24.49 -3.49
CA GLN A 173 -11.64 -24.62 -2.08
C GLN A 173 -13.06 -24.13 -1.78
N PHE A 174 -13.53 -23.12 -2.51
CA PHE A 174 -14.80 -22.45 -2.20
C PHE A 174 -15.91 -22.72 -3.22
N GLY A 175 -15.64 -23.47 -4.28
CA GLY A 175 -16.65 -23.75 -5.32
C GLY A 175 -16.95 -22.53 -6.20
N GLY A 176 -15.97 -21.66 -6.40
CA GLY A 176 -16.01 -20.49 -7.28
C GLY A 176 -16.00 -19.15 -6.52
N GLU A 177 -15.72 -18.08 -7.28
CA GLU A 177 -15.65 -16.69 -6.77
C GLU A 177 -16.94 -16.28 -6.02
N ALA A 178 -18.10 -16.64 -6.56
CA ALA A 178 -19.40 -16.33 -5.95
C ALA A 178 -19.64 -16.95 -4.57
N ASN A 179 -18.80 -17.91 -4.15
CA ASN A 179 -18.90 -18.60 -2.87
C ASN A 179 -17.72 -18.27 -1.92
N ALA A 180 -16.70 -17.54 -2.39
CA ALA A 180 -15.52 -17.20 -1.60
C ALA A 180 -15.87 -16.26 -0.43
N GLY A 181 -15.92 -16.81 0.78
CA GLY A 181 -16.35 -16.12 2.00
C GLY A 181 -17.85 -16.19 2.29
N LYS A 182 -18.63 -17.02 1.57
CA LYS A 182 -20.07 -17.14 1.80
C LYS A 182 -20.36 -17.59 3.24
N GLY A 183 -21.21 -16.82 3.94
CA GLY A 183 -21.56 -17.09 5.34
C GLY A 183 -20.55 -16.56 6.35
N VAL A 184 -19.56 -15.78 5.92
CA VAL A 184 -18.60 -15.05 6.77
C VAL A 184 -19.01 -13.58 6.86
N VAL A 185 -18.84 -12.97 8.03
CA VAL A 185 -18.98 -11.54 8.30
C VAL A 185 -17.64 -10.96 8.72
N VAL A 186 -17.14 -10.01 7.93
CA VAL A 186 -15.94 -9.22 8.22
C VAL A 186 -16.37 -7.92 8.90
N GLY A 187 -16.00 -7.77 10.17
CA GLY A 187 -16.08 -6.51 10.90
C GLY A 187 -14.91 -5.59 10.53
N VAL A 188 -15.20 -4.39 10.05
CA VAL A 188 -14.20 -3.38 9.69
C VAL A 188 -14.26 -2.25 10.69
N ILE A 189 -13.20 -2.11 11.50
CA ILE A 189 -13.07 -1.04 12.49
C ILE A 189 -12.14 0.04 11.90
N ASP A 190 -12.73 1.15 11.46
CA ASP A 190 -12.03 2.13 10.60
C ASP A 190 -12.77 3.50 10.55
N SER A 191 -12.64 4.27 9.46
CA SER A 191 -13.29 5.57 9.23
C SER A 191 -14.73 5.49 8.70
N GLY A 192 -15.30 4.29 8.56
CA GLY A 192 -16.68 4.07 8.08
C GLY A 192 -16.73 3.36 6.73
N PHE A 193 -17.82 3.57 5.98
CA PHE A 193 -17.89 3.17 4.57
C PHE A 193 -18.64 4.19 3.68
N ALA A 194 -18.32 4.22 2.38
CA ALA A 194 -19.07 4.96 1.37
C ALA A 194 -20.23 4.09 0.83
N PRO A 195 -21.51 4.43 1.10
CA PRO A 195 -22.65 3.57 0.76
C PRO A 195 -22.95 3.44 -0.73
N ASP A 196 -22.44 4.35 -1.55
CA ASP A 196 -22.57 4.37 -3.02
C ASP A 196 -21.39 3.68 -3.72
N ASN A 197 -20.40 3.18 -2.97
CA ASN A 197 -19.26 2.49 -3.55
C ASN A 197 -19.71 1.18 -4.24
N PRO A 198 -19.37 0.95 -5.53
CA PRO A 198 -19.78 -0.25 -6.28
C PRO A 198 -19.41 -1.59 -5.62
N PHE A 199 -18.28 -1.67 -4.91
CA PHE A 199 -17.87 -2.88 -4.20
C PHE A 199 -18.73 -3.21 -2.98
N LEU A 200 -19.48 -2.25 -2.45
CA LEU A 200 -20.30 -2.38 -1.25
C LEU A 200 -21.80 -2.36 -1.56
N GLN A 201 -22.16 -2.35 -2.85
CA GLN A 201 -23.55 -2.43 -3.28
C GLN A 201 -24.18 -3.79 -2.99
N GLY A 202 -25.49 -3.77 -2.75
CA GLY A 202 -26.27 -4.97 -2.51
C GLY A 202 -27.76 -4.67 -2.59
N GLU A 203 -28.55 -5.73 -2.60
CA GLU A 203 -30.01 -5.65 -2.64
C GLU A 203 -30.59 -5.23 -1.28
N PRO A 204 -31.76 -4.58 -1.25
CA PRO A 204 -32.47 -4.33 0.00
C PRO A 204 -32.78 -5.64 0.73
N VAL A 205 -32.37 -5.71 2.01
CA VAL A 205 -32.61 -6.89 2.85
C VAL A 205 -34.11 -7.03 3.14
N GLN A 206 -34.65 -8.22 2.87
CA GLN A 206 -36.06 -8.55 3.06
C GLN A 206 -36.32 -9.21 4.42
N PRO A 207 -37.57 -9.18 4.96
CA PRO A 207 -37.94 -9.99 6.11
C PRO A 207 -37.71 -11.49 5.86
N LEU A 208 -37.52 -12.26 6.93
CA LEU A 208 -37.28 -13.70 6.82
C LEU A 208 -38.48 -14.46 6.22
N GLY A 209 -38.37 -14.90 4.98
CA GLY A 209 -39.33 -15.75 4.29
C GLY A 209 -38.98 -17.23 4.38
N GLY A 210 -39.20 -17.87 5.53
CA GLY A 210 -38.94 -19.30 5.75
C GLY A 210 -37.75 -19.59 6.66
N LYS A 211 -36.97 -20.64 6.36
CA LYS A 211 -35.76 -20.96 7.13
C LYS A 211 -34.58 -20.09 6.67
N ALA A 212 -33.79 -19.61 7.63
CA ALA A 212 -32.57 -18.87 7.34
C ALA A 212 -31.60 -19.72 6.49
N GLN A 213 -30.92 -19.08 5.55
CA GLN A 213 -29.95 -19.71 4.67
C GLN A 213 -28.57 -19.12 4.91
N VAL A 214 -27.54 -19.95 4.84
CA VAL A 214 -26.15 -19.52 5.06
C VAL A 214 -25.76 -18.44 4.06
N GLY A 215 -25.30 -17.29 4.58
CA GLY A 215 -24.83 -16.17 3.77
C GLY A 215 -25.94 -15.27 3.19
N VAL A 216 -27.21 -15.53 3.52
CA VAL A 216 -28.35 -14.72 3.07
C VAL A 216 -28.88 -13.89 4.24
N PRO A 217 -28.69 -12.55 4.22
CA PRO A 217 -29.19 -11.69 5.29
C PRO A 217 -30.70 -11.53 5.21
N TYR A 218 -31.33 -11.32 6.37
CA TYR A 218 -32.76 -11.05 6.50
C TYR A 218 -33.01 -10.01 7.59
N ARG A 219 -34.13 -9.28 7.49
CA ARG A 219 -34.55 -8.33 8.52
C ARG A 219 -35.28 -9.05 9.66
N THR A 220 -34.91 -8.73 10.89
CA THR A 220 -35.61 -9.17 12.10
C THR A 220 -36.87 -8.32 12.33
N THR A 221 -37.72 -8.75 13.27
CA THR A 221 -38.92 -8.02 13.67
C THR A 221 -38.60 -6.67 14.33
N GLU A 222 -37.41 -6.55 14.91
CA GLU A 222 -36.88 -5.36 15.56
C GLU A 222 -36.21 -4.40 14.55
N GLY A 223 -36.21 -4.75 13.27
CA GLY A 223 -35.62 -3.94 12.19
C GLY A 223 -34.11 -4.10 12.02
N ARG A 224 -33.48 -4.99 12.79
CA ARG A 224 -32.06 -5.36 12.64
C ARG A 224 -31.86 -6.26 11.43
N ILE A 225 -30.61 -6.45 11.03
CA ILE A 225 -30.24 -7.38 9.96
C ILE A 225 -29.50 -8.56 10.59
N ALA A 226 -30.01 -9.76 10.36
CA ALA A 226 -29.41 -11.00 10.81
C ALA A 226 -29.01 -11.88 9.64
N MET A 227 -28.05 -12.77 9.86
CA MET A 227 -27.60 -13.74 8.85
C MET A 227 -27.13 -15.03 9.51
N LEU A 228 -27.62 -16.17 9.01
CA LEU A 228 -27.05 -17.47 9.37
C LEU A 228 -25.63 -17.57 8.78
N LYS A 229 -24.64 -17.81 9.63
CA LYS A 229 -23.24 -17.94 9.26
C LYS A 229 -22.88 -19.38 8.90
N ALA A 230 -21.70 -19.55 8.30
CA ALA A 230 -21.21 -20.86 7.87
C ALA A 230 -20.89 -21.80 9.04
N ASP A 231 -20.57 -21.27 10.21
CA ASP A 231 -20.32 -22.02 11.44
C ASP A 231 -21.60 -22.49 12.16
N GLY A 232 -22.78 -22.16 11.62
CA GLY A 232 -24.08 -22.51 12.19
C GLY A 232 -24.61 -21.52 13.24
N THR A 233 -23.84 -20.48 13.58
CA THR A 233 -24.29 -19.38 14.45
C THR A 233 -24.91 -18.25 13.64
N THR A 234 -25.48 -17.24 14.31
CA THR A 234 -26.18 -16.14 13.67
C THR A 234 -25.46 -14.83 13.97
N PHE A 235 -25.15 -14.07 12.93
CA PHE A 235 -24.82 -12.65 13.06
C PHE A 235 -26.11 -11.85 13.22
N GLU A 236 -26.12 -10.83 14.06
CA GLU A 236 -27.18 -9.82 14.11
C GLU A 236 -26.60 -8.43 14.42
N GLY A 237 -26.83 -7.48 13.52
CA GLY A 237 -26.30 -6.13 13.65
C GLY A 237 -27.31 -5.04 13.30
N GLU A 238 -26.94 -3.82 13.66
CA GLU A 238 -27.75 -2.63 13.47
C GLU A 238 -27.27 -1.80 12.27
N CYS A 239 -28.19 -1.12 11.59
CA CYS A 239 -27.87 -0.04 10.67
C CYS A 239 -28.17 1.28 11.37
N GLN A 240 -27.18 1.78 12.12
CA GLN A 240 -27.35 2.90 13.04
C GLN A 240 -27.58 4.20 12.27
N THR A 241 -28.65 4.91 12.61
CA THR A 241 -28.97 6.23 12.05
C THR A 241 -27.92 7.27 12.43
N GLY A 242 -27.50 8.09 11.47
CA GLY A 242 -26.65 9.25 11.71
C GLY A 242 -27.39 10.37 12.44
N VAL A 243 -26.67 11.16 13.24
CA VAL A 243 -27.23 12.31 13.97
C VAL A 243 -26.61 13.62 13.50
N GLY A 244 -27.37 14.70 13.62
CA GLY A 244 -26.94 16.05 13.22
C GLY A 244 -27.29 16.42 11.78
N THR A 245 -27.00 17.67 11.42
CA THR A 245 -27.25 18.22 10.09
C THR A 245 -26.32 17.61 9.04
N GLY A 246 -26.87 17.21 7.89
CA GLY A 246 -26.08 16.67 6.77
C GLY A 246 -25.71 15.19 6.92
N ALA A 247 -25.98 14.57 8.06
CA ALA A 247 -25.62 13.18 8.37
C ALA A 247 -26.42 12.11 7.61
N ALA A 248 -27.01 12.45 6.45
CA ALA A 248 -28.04 11.78 5.63
C ALA A 248 -27.88 10.25 5.49
N PHE A 249 -28.00 9.56 6.62
CA PHE A 249 -27.89 8.13 6.81
C PHE A 249 -29.05 7.75 7.73
N ASP A 250 -30.20 7.46 7.12
CA ASP A 250 -31.47 7.22 7.79
C ASP A 250 -31.62 5.77 8.30
N GLY A 251 -30.51 5.03 8.39
CA GLY A 251 -30.48 3.62 8.78
C GLY A 251 -30.93 2.65 7.69
N LYS A 252 -31.18 3.10 6.45
CA LYS A 252 -31.64 2.24 5.35
C LYS A 252 -30.58 1.88 4.32
N LEU A 253 -29.37 2.43 4.44
CA LEU A 253 -28.29 2.24 3.48
C LEU A 253 -27.52 0.91 3.66
N CYS A 254 -27.76 0.18 4.75
CA CYS A 254 -27.33 -1.22 4.85
C CYS A 254 -28.15 -2.09 3.91
N ASN A 255 -27.49 -3.04 3.28
CA ASN A 255 -27.99 -3.85 2.17
C ASN A 255 -27.52 -5.31 2.31
N SER A 256 -27.70 -6.13 1.28
CA SER A 256 -27.30 -7.54 1.32
C SER A 256 -25.78 -7.78 1.29
N LYS A 257 -24.97 -6.73 1.20
CA LYS A 257 -23.50 -6.74 1.25
C LYS A 257 -22.96 -6.14 2.54
N VAL A 258 -23.33 -4.89 2.86
CA VAL A 258 -23.06 -4.23 4.14
C VAL A 258 -24.26 -4.46 5.05
N ILE A 259 -24.16 -5.43 5.94
CA ILE A 259 -25.29 -5.93 6.74
C ILE A 259 -25.42 -5.22 8.10
N SER A 260 -24.44 -4.43 8.49
CA SER A 260 -24.51 -3.56 9.67
C SER A 260 -23.55 -2.39 9.50
N ALA A 261 -23.90 -1.25 10.09
CA ALA A 261 -23.08 -0.06 10.11
C ALA A 261 -23.33 0.72 11.40
N ARG A 262 -22.28 0.89 12.19
CA ARG A 262 -22.27 1.53 13.51
C ARG A 262 -21.14 2.55 13.59
N TYR A 263 -21.26 3.51 14.49
CA TYR A 263 -20.22 4.51 14.76
C TYR A 263 -20.12 4.82 16.25
N PHE A 264 -18.91 5.20 16.68
CA PHE A 264 -18.57 5.45 18.07
C PHE A 264 -17.90 6.83 18.18
N ALA A 265 -18.73 7.85 18.41
CA ALA A 265 -18.32 9.25 18.32
C ALA A 265 -18.08 9.91 19.68
N ASP A 266 -18.42 9.28 20.81
CA ASP A 266 -18.46 9.94 22.12
C ASP A 266 -17.15 10.64 22.50
N SER A 267 -16.02 9.95 22.34
CA SER A 267 -14.70 10.55 22.62
C SER A 267 -14.34 11.66 21.64
N PHE A 268 -14.64 11.49 20.35
CA PHE A 268 -14.43 12.53 19.34
C PHE A 268 -15.26 13.79 19.65
N LEU A 269 -16.54 13.61 20.00
CA LEU A 269 -17.44 14.71 20.36
C LEU A 269 -17.01 15.43 21.65
N GLN A 270 -16.38 14.70 22.57
CA GLN A 270 -15.86 15.25 23.81
C GLN A 270 -14.58 16.07 23.61
N TYR A 271 -13.65 15.60 22.79
CA TYR A 271 -12.31 16.22 22.66
C TYR A 271 -12.19 17.19 21.48
N VAL A 272 -13.02 17.06 20.45
CA VAL A 272 -12.97 17.91 19.25
C VAL A 272 -14.21 18.80 19.20
N ALA A 273 -14.01 20.10 19.43
CA ALA A 273 -15.06 21.11 19.35
C ALA A 273 -15.62 21.21 17.91
N PRO A 274 -16.92 21.52 17.72
CA PRO A 274 -17.54 21.57 16.39
C PRO A 274 -16.77 22.39 15.34
N GLU A 275 -16.16 23.50 15.73
CA GLU A 275 -15.37 24.40 14.87
C GLU A 275 -14.06 23.79 14.36
N HIS A 276 -13.55 22.72 14.98
CA HIS A 276 -12.32 22.03 14.60
C HIS A 276 -12.59 20.74 13.81
N ARG A 277 -13.84 20.31 13.69
CA ARG A 277 -14.19 19.10 12.93
C ARG A 277 -14.09 19.39 11.43
N ALA A 278 -13.71 18.39 10.65
CA ALA A 278 -13.69 18.55 9.20
C ALA A 278 -15.12 18.90 8.71
N PRO A 279 -15.29 19.86 7.78
CA PRO A 279 -16.62 20.27 7.30
C PRO A 279 -17.45 19.15 6.71
N GLN A 280 -16.79 18.11 6.20
CA GLN A 280 -17.41 16.92 5.64
C GLN A 280 -17.81 15.90 6.70
N GLU A 281 -17.30 16.01 7.93
CA GLU A 281 -17.50 15.01 8.96
C GLU A 281 -18.96 14.95 9.42
N LEU A 282 -19.49 13.73 9.45
CA LEU A 282 -20.88 13.45 9.77
C LEU A 282 -20.90 12.44 10.89
N ILE A 283 -21.68 12.71 11.95
CA ILE A 283 -21.85 11.77 13.07
C ILE A 283 -22.78 10.63 12.62
N SER A 284 -22.23 9.77 11.77
CA SER A 284 -22.87 8.65 11.09
C SER A 284 -21.81 7.61 10.69
N PRO A 285 -22.20 6.41 10.24
CA PRO A 285 -21.24 5.41 9.73
C PRO A 285 -20.59 5.76 8.38
N VAL A 286 -20.95 6.89 7.77
CA VAL A 286 -20.46 7.27 6.43
C VAL A 286 -18.98 7.64 6.51
N ASP A 287 -18.20 7.09 5.59
CA ASP A 287 -16.79 7.40 5.42
C ASP A 287 -16.60 8.68 4.63
N VAL A 288 -15.76 9.57 5.16
CA VAL A 288 -15.35 10.81 4.51
C VAL A 288 -13.83 10.87 4.30
N GLY A 289 -13.09 9.96 4.92
CA GLY A 289 -11.63 9.83 4.83
C GLY A 289 -11.17 8.74 3.83
N SER A 290 -12.10 7.98 3.24
CA SER A 290 -11.90 6.89 2.27
C SER A 290 -11.18 5.64 2.76
N HIS A 291 -10.45 5.71 3.88
CA HIS A 291 -9.62 4.63 4.38
C HIS A 291 -10.45 3.38 4.74
N GLY A 292 -11.53 3.54 5.50
CA GLY A 292 -12.44 2.45 5.87
C GLY A 292 -13.14 1.82 4.67
N THR A 293 -13.53 2.63 3.69
CA THR A 293 -14.06 2.11 2.43
C THR A 293 -13.01 1.27 1.71
N HIS A 294 -11.79 1.77 1.57
CA HIS A 294 -10.71 1.06 0.90
C HIS A 294 -10.36 -0.28 1.60
N THR A 295 -10.29 -0.30 2.93
CA THR A 295 -9.97 -1.51 3.68
C THR A 295 -11.11 -2.52 3.63
N ALA A 296 -12.36 -2.07 3.71
CA ALA A 296 -13.54 -2.92 3.55
C ALA A 296 -13.63 -3.56 2.17
N THR A 297 -13.41 -2.80 1.09
CA THR A 297 -13.48 -3.30 -0.29
C THR A 297 -12.31 -4.23 -0.61
N THR A 298 -11.13 -4.00 -0.04
CA THR A 298 -9.99 -4.91 -0.16
C THR A 298 -10.28 -6.27 0.48
N ALA A 299 -10.84 -6.28 1.70
CA ALA A 299 -11.12 -7.52 2.42
C ALA A 299 -12.29 -8.30 1.78
N ALA A 300 -13.39 -7.61 1.52
CA ALA A 300 -14.65 -8.24 1.17
C ALA A 300 -15.46 -7.41 0.16
N GLY A 301 -14.84 -6.67 -0.77
CA GLY A 301 -15.57 -6.01 -1.86
C GLY A 301 -16.20 -7.00 -2.84
N ASN A 302 -17.33 -6.64 -3.44
CA ASN A 302 -17.98 -7.43 -4.50
C ASN A 302 -17.02 -7.74 -5.65
N ALA A 303 -17.28 -8.83 -6.35
CA ALA A 303 -16.51 -9.21 -7.51
C ALA A 303 -16.92 -8.48 -8.79
N ASN A 304 -16.03 -8.51 -9.79
CA ASN A 304 -16.27 -8.02 -11.14
C ASN A 304 -16.58 -6.52 -11.22
N ILE A 305 -16.01 -5.72 -10.30
CA ILE A 305 -16.20 -4.28 -10.24
C ILE A 305 -15.14 -3.58 -11.07
N GLU A 306 -15.59 -2.79 -12.05
CA GLU A 306 -14.71 -1.98 -12.89
C GLU A 306 -13.99 -0.91 -12.05
N GLN A 307 -12.66 -0.88 -12.12
CA GLN A 307 -11.83 0.13 -11.50
C GLN A 307 -11.61 1.27 -12.49
N VAL A 308 -12.00 2.49 -12.11
CA VAL A 308 -11.79 3.68 -12.92
C VAL A 308 -11.07 4.73 -12.09
N LEU A 309 -9.90 5.16 -12.56
CA LEU A 309 -9.13 6.25 -11.95
C LEU A 309 -8.86 7.30 -13.02
N ASP A 310 -9.23 8.56 -12.76
CA ASP A 310 -9.11 9.69 -13.69
C ASP A 310 -9.69 9.41 -15.10
N GLY A 311 -10.79 8.65 -15.15
CA GLY A 311 -11.47 8.27 -16.40
C GLY A 311 -10.79 7.13 -17.17
N VAL A 312 -9.71 6.55 -16.64
CA VAL A 312 -9.00 5.41 -17.20
C VAL A 312 -9.45 4.13 -16.49
N SER A 313 -9.78 3.10 -17.28
CA SER A 313 -10.09 1.77 -16.77
C SER A 313 -8.80 1.05 -16.36
N PHE A 314 -8.83 0.45 -15.17
CA PHE A 314 -7.82 -0.46 -14.62
C PHE A 314 -8.33 -1.90 -14.60
N GLY A 315 -9.37 -2.19 -15.38
CA GLY A 315 -10.02 -3.50 -15.45
C GLY A 315 -10.91 -3.79 -14.24
N LYS A 316 -11.32 -5.06 -14.13
CA LYS A 316 -12.21 -5.52 -13.08
C LYS A 316 -11.43 -6.05 -11.89
N SER A 317 -11.93 -5.77 -10.70
CA SER A 317 -11.35 -6.23 -9.45
C SER A 317 -12.42 -6.72 -8.47
N SER A 318 -11.96 -7.30 -7.36
CA SER A 318 -12.74 -7.90 -6.29
C SER A 318 -11.99 -7.81 -4.98
N GLY A 319 -12.71 -7.89 -3.86
CA GLY A 319 -12.07 -8.14 -2.57
C GLY A 319 -11.55 -9.58 -2.48
N VAL A 320 -10.75 -9.88 -1.46
CA VAL A 320 -10.22 -11.24 -1.23
C VAL A 320 -11.34 -12.26 -1.00
N ALA A 321 -12.41 -11.87 -0.30
CA ALA A 321 -13.58 -12.69 0.00
C ALA A 321 -14.89 -12.03 -0.52
N PRO A 322 -15.15 -12.07 -1.84
CA PRO A 322 -16.24 -11.28 -2.44
C PRO A 322 -17.65 -11.71 -2.01
N ALA A 323 -17.84 -12.94 -1.51
CA ALA A 323 -19.13 -13.42 -1.01
C ALA A 323 -19.33 -13.17 0.50
N ALA A 324 -18.29 -12.74 1.23
CA ALA A 324 -18.40 -12.34 2.63
C ALA A 324 -19.24 -11.06 2.78
N LYS A 325 -19.84 -10.88 3.96
CA LYS A 325 -20.58 -9.67 4.31
C LYS A 325 -19.72 -8.73 5.14
N VAL A 326 -20.05 -7.45 5.11
CA VAL A 326 -19.33 -6.41 5.84
C VAL A 326 -20.20 -5.89 6.98
N SER A 327 -19.60 -5.75 8.16
CA SER A 327 -20.14 -5.00 9.29
C SER A 327 -19.19 -3.84 9.59
N VAL A 328 -19.70 -2.61 9.56
CA VAL A 328 -18.87 -1.39 9.69
C VAL A 328 -18.93 -0.86 11.11
N TYR A 329 -17.76 -0.53 11.68
CA TYR A 329 -17.61 0.06 13.01
C TYR A 329 -16.71 1.31 12.89
N LYS A 330 -17.33 2.48 12.67
CA LYS A 330 -16.58 3.74 12.52
C LYS A 330 -16.09 4.25 13.87
N ILE A 331 -14.77 4.40 14.00
CA ILE A 331 -14.13 4.95 15.21
C ILE A 331 -13.14 6.07 14.89
N CYS A 332 -12.76 6.23 13.62
CA CYS A 332 -11.84 7.26 13.16
C CYS A 332 -12.63 8.42 12.55
N TRP A 333 -12.20 9.63 12.88
CA TRP A 333 -12.90 10.87 12.55
C TRP A 333 -11.91 11.91 12.02
N GLU A 334 -12.33 12.71 11.05
CA GLU A 334 -11.53 13.77 10.43
C GLU A 334 -11.70 15.11 11.17
N ASP A 335 -10.60 15.84 11.34
CA ASP A 335 -10.57 17.17 11.95
C ASP A 335 -9.50 18.06 11.29
N ASP A 336 -9.34 19.29 11.77
CA ASP A 336 -8.35 20.25 11.28
C ASP A 336 -6.95 20.09 11.91
N ASN A 337 -6.77 19.09 12.78
CA ASN A 337 -5.55 18.89 13.54
C ASN A 337 -5.16 17.41 13.59
N PRO A 338 -4.09 17.00 12.88
CA PRO A 338 -3.66 15.61 12.79
C PRO A 338 -3.26 14.97 14.14
N ALA A 339 -3.20 15.74 15.23
CA ALA A 339 -2.96 15.25 16.59
C ALA A 339 -4.24 14.99 17.42
N THR A 340 -5.42 15.45 16.97
CA THR A 340 -6.72 15.25 17.64
C THR A 340 -7.74 14.52 16.77
N GLY A 341 -7.52 14.49 15.46
CA GLY A 341 -8.21 13.64 14.51
C GLY A 341 -7.70 12.21 14.61
N GLY A 342 -8.55 11.26 14.27
CA GLY A 342 -8.21 9.84 14.30
C GLY A 342 -9.05 9.03 15.27
N CYS A 343 -8.45 7.92 15.74
CA CYS A 343 -9.18 6.80 16.31
C CYS A 343 -8.89 6.68 17.81
N TYR A 344 -9.89 6.93 18.64
CA TYR A 344 -9.73 6.88 20.09
C TYR A 344 -9.70 5.43 20.60
N SER A 345 -8.84 5.12 21.58
CA SER A 345 -8.74 3.77 22.15
C SER A 345 -10.01 3.31 22.85
N SER A 346 -10.74 4.23 23.49
CA SER A 346 -12.07 3.97 24.08
C SER A 346 -13.07 3.53 23.02
N ALA A 347 -13.14 4.26 21.90
CA ALA A 347 -13.98 3.91 20.76
C ALA A 347 -13.56 2.58 20.12
N SER A 348 -12.25 2.28 20.08
CA SER A 348 -11.74 0.98 19.64
C SER A 348 -12.26 -0.17 20.50
N VAL A 349 -12.17 -0.05 21.83
CA VAL A 349 -12.67 -1.07 22.76
C VAL A 349 -14.19 -1.24 22.63
N GLU A 350 -14.93 -0.15 22.49
CA GLU A 350 -16.38 -0.20 22.31
C GLU A 350 -16.78 -0.87 20.98
N ALA A 351 -16.07 -0.56 19.89
CA ALA A 351 -16.26 -1.20 18.60
C ALA A 351 -15.96 -2.70 18.63
N ILE A 352 -14.89 -3.11 19.32
CA ILE A 352 -14.54 -4.53 19.47
C ILE A 352 -15.62 -5.26 20.27
N ASP A 353 -16.08 -4.68 21.39
CA ASP A 353 -17.16 -5.25 22.21
C ASP A 353 -18.46 -5.38 21.42
N ALA A 354 -18.83 -4.35 20.65
CA ALA A 354 -19.97 -4.39 19.75
C ALA A 354 -19.83 -5.48 18.68
N ALA A 355 -18.66 -5.61 18.04
CA ALA A 355 -18.43 -6.59 17.01
C ALA A 355 -18.51 -8.04 17.51
N ILE A 356 -17.99 -8.31 18.72
CA ILE A 356 -18.14 -9.61 19.38
C ILE A 356 -19.63 -9.93 19.60
N LYS A 357 -20.39 -8.96 20.11
CA LYS A 357 -21.83 -9.13 20.40
C LYS A 357 -22.68 -9.31 19.14
N ASP A 358 -22.32 -8.63 18.06
CA ASP A 358 -23.01 -8.76 16.77
C ASP A 358 -22.68 -10.10 16.10
N GLY A 359 -21.57 -10.75 16.48
CA GLY A 359 -21.19 -12.10 16.05
C GLY A 359 -20.36 -12.14 14.76
N VAL A 360 -19.47 -11.16 14.56
CA VAL A 360 -18.53 -11.16 13.41
C VAL A 360 -17.57 -12.34 13.47
N ASP A 361 -17.08 -12.80 12.32
CA ASP A 361 -16.09 -13.90 12.25
C ASP A 361 -14.64 -13.38 12.23
N VAL A 362 -14.46 -12.22 11.59
CA VAL A 362 -13.15 -11.62 11.34
C VAL A 362 -13.20 -10.14 11.69
N LEU A 363 -12.17 -9.63 12.35
CA LEU A 363 -11.92 -8.21 12.53
C LEU A 363 -10.74 -7.77 11.65
N ASN A 364 -10.99 -6.76 10.82
CA ASN A 364 -9.97 -6.01 10.12
C ASN A 364 -9.73 -4.67 10.83
N TYR A 365 -8.52 -4.49 11.37
CA TYR A 365 -8.12 -3.30 12.13
C TYR A 365 -6.87 -2.66 11.50
N SER A 366 -7.09 -1.71 10.59
CA SER A 366 -6.01 -1.04 9.84
C SER A 366 -5.59 0.28 10.50
N ILE A 367 -5.52 0.30 11.83
CA ILE A 367 -5.23 1.51 12.61
C ILE A 367 -3.94 1.29 13.41
N SER A 368 -3.11 2.33 13.47
CA SER A 368 -1.88 2.32 14.28
C SER A 368 -2.18 1.96 15.74
N GLY A 369 -1.38 1.07 16.32
CA GLY A 369 -1.51 0.60 17.70
C GLY A 369 -0.37 1.01 18.62
N ASN A 370 -0.31 0.36 19.78
CA ASN A 370 0.82 0.49 20.70
C ASN A 370 2.06 -0.27 20.18
N THR A 371 3.26 0.27 20.42
CA THR A 371 4.56 -0.35 20.12
C THR A 371 5.27 -0.92 21.35
N ASP A 372 4.84 -0.50 22.55
CA ASP A 372 5.62 -0.70 23.79
C ASP A 372 4.89 -1.58 24.82
N SER A 373 3.66 -2.03 24.51
CA SER A 373 2.88 -2.94 25.36
C SER A 373 2.10 -3.94 24.53
N THR A 374 2.00 -5.16 25.04
CA THR A 374 1.13 -6.21 24.50
C THR A 374 -0.20 -6.32 25.26
N THR A 375 -0.40 -5.51 26.30
CA THR A 375 -1.55 -5.59 27.21
C THR A 375 -2.19 -4.23 27.44
N ASP A 376 -2.13 -3.32 26.46
CA ASP A 376 -2.97 -2.13 26.49
C ASP A 376 -4.46 -2.51 26.34
N PRO A 377 -5.40 -1.62 26.69
CA PRO A 377 -6.84 -1.94 26.67
C PRO A 377 -7.36 -2.44 25.32
N VAL A 378 -6.84 -1.93 24.19
CA VAL A 378 -7.25 -2.38 22.85
C VAL A 378 -6.72 -3.78 22.58
N ALA A 379 -5.46 -4.04 22.92
CA ALA A 379 -4.90 -5.38 22.84
C ALA A 379 -5.67 -6.39 23.71
N LEU A 380 -6.04 -6.03 24.94
CA LEU A 380 -6.85 -6.89 25.81
C LEU A 380 -8.28 -7.10 25.29
N ALA A 381 -8.87 -6.11 24.64
CA ALA A 381 -10.16 -6.28 23.96
C ALA A 381 -10.03 -7.31 22.82
N PHE A 382 -8.96 -7.25 22.02
CA PHE A 382 -8.70 -8.26 20.99
C PHE A 382 -8.38 -9.65 21.54
N LEU A 383 -7.76 -9.78 22.72
CA LEU A 383 -7.60 -11.07 23.39
C LEU A 383 -8.96 -11.72 23.62
N ASN A 384 -9.93 -10.94 24.08
CA ASN A 384 -11.29 -11.42 24.31
C ASN A 384 -12.06 -11.66 23.01
N ALA A 385 -11.80 -10.90 21.94
CA ALA A 385 -12.32 -11.19 20.62
C ALA A 385 -11.82 -12.56 20.12
N ALA A 386 -10.52 -12.83 20.22
CA ALA A 386 -9.93 -14.11 19.87
C ALA A 386 -10.50 -15.25 20.74
N ALA A 387 -10.68 -15.03 22.05
CA ALA A 387 -11.30 -15.99 22.95
C ALA A 387 -12.79 -16.27 22.61
N ALA A 388 -13.48 -15.29 22.02
CA ALA A 388 -14.84 -15.44 21.50
C ALA A 388 -14.90 -16.10 20.10
N GLY A 389 -13.75 -16.52 19.55
CA GLY A 389 -13.68 -17.18 18.23
C GLY A 389 -13.59 -16.22 17.06
N VAL A 390 -13.32 -14.93 17.29
CA VAL A 390 -13.16 -13.91 16.24
C VAL A 390 -11.70 -13.83 15.82
N PHE A 391 -11.40 -14.02 14.54
CA PHE A 391 -10.05 -13.86 14.01
C PHE A 391 -9.70 -12.37 13.89
N VAL A 392 -8.55 -11.95 14.42
CA VAL A 392 -8.14 -10.53 14.40
C VAL A 392 -6.93 -10.33 13.49
N SER A 393 -7.10 -9.50 12.46
CA SER A 393 -6.05 -9.01 11.56
C SER A 393 -5.79 -7.53 11.82
N ALA A 394 -4.55 -7.19 12.20
CA ALA A 394 -4.15 -5.82 12.52
C ALA A 394 -2.87 -5.42 11.79
N SER A 395 -2.76 -4.15 11.36
CA SER A 395 -1.59 -3.68 10.62
C SER A 395 -0.35 -3.51 11.50
N ALA A 396 0.84 -3.90 11.03
CA ALA A 396 2.09 -3.78 11.80
C ALA A 396 2.57 -2.33 12.03
N GLY A 397 1.86 -1.33 11.48
CA GLY A 397 2.24 0.07 11.48
C GLY A 397 3.21 0.43 10.36
N ASN A 398 3.37 1.75 10.15
CA ASN A 398 4.13 2.33 9.02
C ASN A 398 5.39 3.11 9.47
N SER A 399 5.81 2.95 10.73
CA SER A 399 6.93 3.70 11.33
C SER A 399 8.31 3.03 11.13
N GLY A 400 8.40 2.03 10.25
CA GLY A 400 9.66 1.38 9.89
C GLY A 400 10.64 2.33 9.17
N PRO A 401 11.86 1.86 8.84
CA PRO A 401 12.36 0.48 8.88
C PRO A 401 13.22 0.15 10.12
N ALA A 402 13.29 1.03 11.12
CA ALA A 402 14.12 0.81 12.31
C ALA A 402 13.60 -0.39 13.14
N ALA A 403 14.47 -0.96 13.99
CA ALA A 403 14.04 -2.00 14.92
C ALA A 403 13.03 -1.44 15.93
N SER A 404 12.13 -2.31 16.41
CA SER A 404 11.14 -1.99 17.47
C SER A 404 10.13 -0.90 17.08
N THR A 405 9.73 -0.84 15.80
CA THR A 405 8.70 0.08 15.30
C THR A 405 7.37 -0.62 14.97
N VAL A 406 7.25 -1.91 15.29
CA VAL A 406 6.06 -2.72 14.99
C VAL A 406 4.99 -2.45 16.04
N ASN A 407 3.79 -2.12 15.57
CA ASN A 407 2.60 -2.00 16.41
C ASN A 407 1.99 -3.39 16.67
N HIS A 408 1.03 -3.48 17.59
CA HIS A 408 0.19 -4.68 17.78
C HIS A 408 0.99 -5.97 17.99
N ALA A 409 2.01 -5.95 18.86
CA ALA A 409 2.90 -7.09 19.10
C ALA A 409 2.28 -8.23 19.96
N SER A 410 0.97 -8.20 20.22
CA SER A 410 0.30 -9.15 21.11
C SER A 410 0.14 -10.54 20.47
N PRO A 411 0.39 -11.65 21.20
CA PRO A 411 0.41 -13.01 20.61
C PRO A 411 -0.93 -13.53 20.05
N TRP A 412 -2.05 -12.90 20.42
CA TRP A 412 -3.40 -13.29 19.97
C TRP A 412 -3.85 -12.54 18.71
N LEU A 413 -2.97 -11.70 18.14
CA LEU A 413 -3.22 -10.94 16.92
C LEU A 413 -2.48 -11.55 15.73
N THR A 414 -3.09 -11.48 14.56
CA THR A 414 -2.34 -11.61 13.31
C THR A 414 -1.86 -10.23 12.89
N THR A 415 -0.60 -9.94 13.18
CA THR A 415 0.03 -8.65 12.87
C THR A 415 0.61 -8.69 11.46
N VAL A 416 0.08 -7.86 10.56
CA VAL A 416 0.33 -7.94 9.11
C VAL A 416 1.31 -6.84 8.68
N ALA A 417 2.47 -7.26 8.15
CA ALA A 417 3.42 -6.37 7.50
C ALA A 417 3.02 -6.06 6.05
N ALA A 418 3.55 -4.98 5.49
CA ALA A 418 3.38 -4.65 4.09
C ALA A 418 4.59 -5.12 3.26
N SER A 419 4.31 -5.71 2.10
CA SER A 419 5.33 -6.10 1.12
C SER A 419 4.95 -5.60 -0.26
N THR A 420 5.95 -5.31 -1.09
CA THR A 420 5.75 -5.11 -2.52
C THR A 420 5.49 -6.45 -3.21
N PHE A 421 4.58 -6.49 -4.16
CA PHE A 421 4.58 -7.52 -5.19
C PHE A 421 5.39 -7.00 -6.41
N PRO A 422 5.92 -7.88 -7.28
CA PRO A 422 6.82 -7.48 -8.37
C PRO A 422 6.23 -6.33 -9.20
N SER A 423 7.06 -5.36 -9.55
CA SER A 423 6.70 -4.25 -10.44
C SER A 423 6.35 -4.70 -11.86
N ASP A 424 6.61 -5.97 -12.18
CA ASP A 424 6.06 -6.67 -13.34
C ASP A 424 4.51 -6.66 -13.33
N LEU A 425 3.91 -6.37 -12.17
CA LEU A 425 2.46 -6.16 -11.94
C LEU A 425 2.12 -4.67 -11.63
N LEU A 426 3.06 -3.74 -11.86
CA LEU A 426 2.86 -2.29 -11.72
C LEU A 426 3.14 -1.50 -13.01
N GLY A 427 3.46 -2.18 -14.12
CA GLY A 427 3.57 -1.59 -15.46
C GLY A 427 4.97 -1.16 -15.89
#